data_AF-A0A0F2QW94-F1
#
_entry.id   AF-A0A0F2QW94-F1
#
_cell.length_a   1.000
_cell.length_b   1.000
_cell.length_c   1.000
_cell.angle_alpha   90.00
_cell.angle_beta   90.00
_cell.angle_gamma   90.00
#
_symmetry.space_group_name_H-M   'P 1'
#
loop_
_entity.id
_entity.type
_entity.pdbx_description
1 polymer ?
#
loop_
_entity_poly.entity_id
_entity_poly.type
_entity_poly.pdbx_seq_one_letter_code
_entity_poly.pdbx_strand_id
1 'polypeptide(L)'
;MQKIWVVILMMAVMVSAAWAGSGPDIKEGEWDMTMETEIPGMPVKMPPIAYSQCITKDTPIPENQQPNQDCRMVDTKTSGNTVSWVVKCNGPEGEMTGSGSVTYQDDQMNGSMVMETQGMKISTRMKGHYVGPCKK
;
A
#
# COMPACT_ATOMS: atom_id res chain seq x y z
N MET A 1 -18.48 45.60 35.56
CA MET A 1 -18.70 45.41 34.11
C MET A 1 -17.41 45.29 33.29
N GLN A 2 -16.28 44.87 33.89
CA GLN A 2 -14.99 44.73 33.19
C GLN A 2 -14.48 43.28 33.10
N LYS A 3 -15.12 42.37 33.86
CA LYS A 3 -14.77 40.93 33.89
C LYS A 3 -15.60 40.08 32.91
N ILE A 4 -16.70 40.62 32.38
CA ILE A 4 -17.62 39.89 31.47
C ILE A 4 -17.04 39.85 30.05
N TRP A 5 -16.27 40.86 29.63
CA TRP A 5 -15.65 40.89 28.30
C TRP A 5 -14.47 39.92 28.16
N VAL A 6 -13.79 39.57 29.26
CA VAL A 6 -12.65 38.64 29.23
C VAL A 6 -13.12 37.19 28.98
N VAL A 7 -14.34 36.84 29.41
CA VAL A 7 -14.88 35.49 29.26
C VAL A 7 -15.31 35.20 27.81
N ILE A 8 -15.74 36.21 27.07
CA ILE A 8 -16.21 36.05 25.68
C ILE A 8 -15.04 35.86 24.70
N LEU A 9 -13.85 36.40 25.00
CA LEU A 9 -12.66 36.24 24.15
C LEU A 9 -11.99 34.85 24.29
N MET A 10 -12.32 34.08 25.33
CA MET A 10 -11.71 32.77 25.60
C MET A 10 -12.48 31.58 24.98
N MET A 11 -13.65 31.81 24.36
CA MET A 11 -14.48 30.75 23.77
C MET A 11 -14.30 30.54 22.26
N ALA A 12 -13.44 31.33 21.60
CA ALA A 12 -13.30 31.33 20.14
C ALA A 12 -12.05 30.59 19.61
N VAL A 13 -11.49 29.65 20.37
CA VAL A 13 -10.40 28.77 19.90
C VAL A 13 -10.87 27.32 19.99
N MET A 14 -12.04 27.02 19.41
CA MET A 14 -12.29 25.68 18.86
C MET A 14 -11.63 25.63 17.49
N VAL A 15 -10.30 25.51 17.50
CA VAL A 15 -9.58 25.04 16.32
C VAL A 15 -10.09 23.63 16.09
N SER A 16 -10.91 23.50 15.06
CA SER A 16 -11.31 22.24 14.46
C SER A 16 -10.05 21.41 14.23
N ALA A 17 -9.79 20.47 15.13
CA ALA A 17 -8.94 19.34 14.83
C ALA A 17 -9.65 18.58 13.71
N ALA A 18 -9.35 18.96 12.47
CA ALA A 18 -9.63 18.13 11.33
C ALA A 18 -8.88 16.83 11.60
N TRP A 19 -9.62 15.82 12.06
CA TRP A 19 -9.17 14.45 12.02
C TRP A 19 -9.02 14.12 10.53
N ALA A 20 -7.84 14.44 9.99
CA ALA A 20 -7.36 13.76 8.80
C ALA A 20 -7.44 12.28 9.13
N GLY A 21 -8.30 11.55 8.41
CA GLY A 21 -8.45 10.13 8.60
C GLY A 21 -7.07 9.49 8.63
N SER A 22 -6.82 8.64 9.62
CA SER A 22 -5.52 8.00 9.88
C SER A 22 -5.13 6.96 8.82
N GLY A 23 -5.68 7.07 7.61
CA GLY A 23 -5.52 6.16 6.49
C GLY A 23 -4.93 6.88 5.27
N PRO A 24 -4.33 6.13 4.33
CA PRO A 24 -3.85 6.71 3.09
C PRO A 24 -5.02 7.31 2.31
N ASP A 25 -4.79 8.45 1.67
CA ASP A 25 -5.79 9.04 0.77
C ASP A 25 -5.83 8.27 -0.56
N ILE A 26 -6.47 7.11 -0.51
CA ILE A 26 -6.64 6.22 -1.66
C ILE A 26 -7.87 6.65 -2.44
N LYS A 27 -7.69 6.84 -3.75
CA LYS A 27 -8.79 6.96 -4.69
C LYS A 27 -9.35 5.57 -4.99
N GLU A 28 -10.49 5.26 -4.37
CA GLU A 28 -11.14 3.96 -4.50
C GLU A 28 -11.62 3.73 -5.93
N GLY A 29 -11.29 2.56 -6.48
CA GLY A 29 -11.62 2.22 -7.85
C GLY A 29 -10.67 1.22 -8.48
N GLU A 30 -10.77 1.12 -9.80
CA GLU A 30 -9.90 0.30 -10.64
C GLU A 30 -8.55 1.00 -10.84
N TRP A 31 -7.47 0.23 -10.67
CA TRP A 31 -6.09 0.66 -10.91
C TRP A 31 -5.44 -0.27 -11.92
N ASP A 32 -4.82 0.32 -12.95
CA ASP A 32 -3.94 -0.39 -13.88
C ASP A 32 -2.52 -0.36 -13.31
N MET A 33 -1.93 -1.53 -13.14
CA MET A 33 -0.63 -1.72 -12.50
C MET A 33 0.35 -2.41 -13.43
N THR A 34 1.63 -2.12 -13.23
CA THR A 34 2.76 -2.80 -13.87
C THR A 34 3.77 -3.21 -12.81
N MET A 35 4.19 -4.47 -12.84
CA MET A 35 5.19 -5.04 -11.95
C MET A 35 6.46 -5.40 -12.70
N GLU A 36 7.60 -5.04 -12.11
CA GLU A 36 8.93 -5.38 -12.57
C GLU A 36 9.64 -6.18 -11.49
N THR A 37 10.02 -7.41 -11.79
CA THR A 37 10.69 -8.30 -10.83
C THR A 37 12.15 -8.52 -11.22
N GLU A 38 13.03 -8.37 -10.24
CA GLU A 38 14.46 -8.57 -10.33
C GLU A 38 14.87 -9.79 -9.49
N ILE A 39 15.37 -10.82 -10.17
CA ILE A 39 15.85 -12.07 -9.56
C ILE A 39 17.38 -12.09 -9.66
N PRO A 40 18.12 -12.17 -8.53
CA PRO A 40 19.57 -12.28 -8.56
C PRO A 40 20.05 -13.49 -9.36
N GLY A 41 21.13 -13.32 -10.13
CA GLY A 41 21.75 -14.42 -10.89
C GLY A 41 21.11 -14.73 -12.24
N MET A 42 20.00 -14.06 -12.61
CA MET A 42 19.46 -14.15 -13.98
C MET A 42 20.06 -13.08 -14.90
N PRO A 43 20.61 -13.45 -16.08
CA PRO A 43 21.24 -12.50 -17.00
C PRO A 43 20.25 -11.67 -17.82
N VAL A 44 18.95 -12.00 -17.77
CA VAL A 44 17.89 -11.34 -18.54
C VAL A 44 16.84 -10.79 -17.57
N LYS A 45 16.44 -9.53 -17.77
CA LYS A 45 15.30 -8.95 -17.04
C LYS A 45 14.01 -9.60 -17.54
N MET A 46 13.17 -10.04 -16.61
CA MET A 46 11.84 -10.54 -16.97
C MET A 46 10.99 -9.40 -17.55
N PRO A 47 10.13 -9.67 -18.55
CA PRO A 47 9.18 -8.67 -19.04
C PRO A 47 8.30 -8.16 -17.90
N PRO A 48 7.97 -6.85 -17.88
CA PRO A 48 7.00 -6.33 -16.94
C PRO A 48 5.62 -6.99 -17.12
N ILE A 49 4.95 -7.26 -16.01
CA ILE A 49 3.61 -7.84 -16.00
C ILE A 49 2.61 -6.71 -15.72
N ALA A 50 1.65 -6.51 -16.60
CA ALA A 50 0.58 -5.55 -16.42
C ALA A 50 -0.74 -6.23 -16.07
N TYR A 51 -1.48 -5.67 -15.11
CA TYR A 51 -2.77 -6.19 -14.64
C TYR A 51 -3.57 -5.07 -13.98
N SER A 52 -4.89 -5.26 -13.89
CA SER A 52 -5.80 -4.30 -13.25
C SER A 52 -6.43 -4.91 -12.00
N GLN A 53 -6.64 -4.11 -10.97
CA GLN A 53 -7.32 -4.52 -9.75
C GLN A 53 -8.17 -3.38 -9.17
N CYS A 54 -9.31 -3.74 -8.59
CA CYS A 54 -10.07 -2.84 -7.72
C CYS A 54 -9.35 -2.68 -6.37
N ILE A 55 -9.08 -1.44 -5.97
CA ILE A 55 -8.44 -1.06 -4.71
C ILE A 55 -9.39 -0.17 -3.92
N THR A 56 -9.59 -0.49 -2.64
CA THR A 56 -10.39 0.30 -1.70
C THR A 56 -9.58 0.65 -0.47
N LYS A 57 -10.08 1.55 0.38
CA LYS A 57 -9.42 1.86 1.66
C LYS A 57 -9.41 0.67 2.62
N ASP A 58 -10.39 -0.22 2.50
CA ASP A 58 -10.46 -1.46 3.28
C ASP A 58 -9.49 -2.54 2.77
N THR A 59 -9.13 -2.49 1.49
CA THR A 59 -8.19 -3.42 0.84
C THR A 59 -7.07 -2.66 0.12
N PRO A 60 -6.22 -1.92 0.86
CA PRO A 60 -5.28 -0.97 0.29
C PRO A 60 -3.97 -1.59 -0.21
N ILE A 61 -3.83 -2.91 -0.11
CA ILE A 61 -2.64 -3.65 -0.53
C ILE A 61 -3.01 -4.41 -1.81
N PRO A 62 -2.38 -4.11 -2.96
CA PRO A 62 -2.61 -4.87 -4.19
C PRO A 62 -2.28 -6.34 -3.99
N GLU A 63 -3.15 -7.22 -4.47
CA GLU A 63 -2.92 -8.66 -4.35
C GLU A 63 -1.95 -9.09 -5.44
N ASN A 64 -1.00 -9.95 -5.06
CA ASN A 64 -0.02 -10.46 -6.00
C ASN A 64 -0.64 -11.66 -6.73
N GLN A 65 -0.63 -11.66 -8.07
CA GLN A 65 -1.29 -12.70 -8.87
C GLN A 65 -0.58 -14.07 -8.87
N GLN A 66 0.35 -14.34 -7.95
CA GLN A 66 1.07 -15.62 -7.95
C GLN A 66 0.13 -16.76 -7.51
N PRO A 67 -0.27 -17.68 -8.41
CA PRO A 67 -1.07 -18.82 -8.02
C PRO A 67 -0.22 -19.80 -7.19
N ASN A 68 -0.85 -20.52 -6.27
CA ASN A 68 -0.28 -21.61 -5.46
C ASN A 68 0.62 -21.23 -4.26
N GLN A 69 0.54 -20.03 -3.70
CA GLN A 69 1.22 -19.74 -2.43
C GLN A 69 0.22 -19.36 -1.34
N ASP A 70 0.24 -20.10 -0.23
CA ASP A 70 -0.51 -19.76 0.97
C ASP A 70 0.25 -18.68 1.73
N CYS A 71 -0.02 -17.42 1.36
CA CYS A 71 0.57 -16.23 1.97
C CYS A 71 -0.37 -15.65 3.03
N ARG A 72 0.09 -15.61 4.28
CA ARG A 72 -0.59 -14.90 5.37
C ARG A 72 0.02 -13.52 5.59
N MET A 73 -0.83 -12.51 5.72
CA MET A 73 -0.41 -11.19 6.20
C MET A 73 -0.10 -11.31 7.70
N VAL A 74 1.10 -10.91 8.12
CA VAL A 74 1.53 -11.02 9.53
C VAL A 74 1.70 -9.68 10.22
N ASP A 75 1.96 -8.63 9.45
CA ASP A 75 1.99 -7.26 9.96
C ASP A 75 1.50 -6.30 8.88
N THR A 76 0.85 -5.23 9.28
CA THR A 76 0.41 -4.15 8.39
C THR A 76 0.45 -2.84 9.15
N LYS A 77 1.10 -1.86 8.54
CA LYS A 77 1.28 -0.53 9.10
C LYS A 77 0.94 0.53 8.09
N THR A 78 0.19 1.52 8.55
CA THR A 78 -0.15 2.71 7.76
C THR A 78 0.57 3.92 8.33
N SER A 79 1.19 4.71 7.46
CA SER A 79 1.81 5.99 7.81
C SER A 79 1.57 7.01 6.69
N GLY A 80 0.68 7.96 6.94
CA GLY A 80 0.21 8.89 5.91
C GLY A 80 -0.35 8.13 4.71
N ASN A 81 0.16 8.42 3.51
CA ASN A 81 -0.25 7.78 2.27
C ASN A 81 0.44 6.44 1.97
N THR A 82 1.26 5.93 2.89
CA THR A 82 2.02 4.69 2.68
C THR A 82 1.47 3.57 3.55
N VAL A 83 1.17 2.44 2.92
CA VAL A 83 0.85 1.17 3.58
C VAL A 83 2.05 0.25 3.42
N SER A 84 2.53 -0.33 4.51
CA SER A 84 3.61 -1.31 4.51
C SER A 84 3.12 -2.59 5.17
N TRP A 85 3.59 -3.73 4.70
CA TRP A 85 3.14 -5.02 5.17
C TRP A 85 4.26 -6.05 5.18
N VAL A 86 4.06 -7.06 6.01
CA VAL A 86 4.89 -8.26 6.03
C VAL A 86 3.99 -9.46 5.77
N VAL A 87 4.41 -10.33 4.85
CA VAL A 87 3.75 -11.60 4.53
C VAL A 87 4.67 -12.75 4.87
N LYS A 88 4.06 -13.86 5.29
CA LYS A 88 4.72 -15.16 5.38
C LYS A 88 4.01 -16.12 4.44
N CYS A 89 4.74 -16.68 3.50
CA CYS A 89 4.21 -17.61 2.51
C CYS A 89 4.73 -19.02 2.78
N ASN A 90 3.85 -20.01 2.75
CA ASN A 90 4.23 -21.41 2.76
C ASN A 90 4.25 -21.92 1.31
N GLY A 91 5.42 -22.28 0.82
CA GLY A 91 5.59 -22.86 -0.51
C GLY A 91 6.19 -24.27 -0.46
N PRO A 92 6.20 -24.99 -1.61
CA PRO A 92 6.82 -26.32 -1.71
C PRO A 92 8.31 -26.35 -1.29
N GLU A 93 8.99 -25.21 -1.44
CA GLU A 93 10.42 -25.04 -1.18
C GLU A 93 10.74 -24.53 0.24
N GLY A 94 9.72 -24.31 1.08
CA GLY A 94 9.85 -23.85 2.47
C GLY A 94 9.02 -22.61 2.81
N GLU A 95 9.22 -22.09 4.02
CA GLU A 95 8.64 -20.81 4.47
C GLU A 95 9.42 -19.65 3.84
N MET A 96 8.69 -18.70 3.28
CA MET A 96 9.22 -17.47 2.70
C MET A 96 8.68 -16.28 3.46
N THR A 97 9.49 -15.23 3.60
CA THR A 97 9.06 -13.97 4.20
C THR A 97 9.17 -12.86 3.18
N GLY A 98 8.11 -12.06 3.09
CA GLY A 98 8.05 -10.90 2.22
C GLY A 98 7.78 -9.63 3.00
N SER A 99 8.43 -8.55 2.60
CA SER A 99 8.13 -7.21 3.11
C SER A 99 7.84 -6.29 1.95
N GLY A 100 6.72 -5.59 2.01
CA GLY A 100 6.26 -4.69 0.95
C GLY A 100 5.80 -3.34 1.47
N SER A 101 5.75 -2.38 0.56
CA SER A 101 5.14 -1.08 0.78
C SER A 101 4.51 -0.56 -0.50
N VAL A 102 3.47 0.25 -0.34
CA VAL A 102 2.81 0.98 -1.41
C VAL A 102 2.47 2.38 -0.91
N THR A 103 2.77 3.38 -1.74
CA THR A 103 2.45 4.78 -1.50
C THR A 103 1.47 5.25 -2.57
N TYR A 104 0.39 5.87 -2.12
CA TYR A 104 -0.64 6.46 -2.96
C TYR A 104 -0.47 7.98 -3.06
N GLN A 105 -0.60 8.52 -4.27
CA GLN A 105 -0.57 9.96 -4.49
C GLN A 105 -1.47 10.31 -5.67
N ASP A 106 -2.57 11.01 -5.40
CA ASP A 106 -3.55 11.42 -6.40
C ASP A 106 -4.09 10.23 -7.22
N ASP A 107 -3.68 10.12 -8.48
CA ASP A 107 -4.03 9.06 -9.42
C ASP A 107 -2.86 8.10 -9.70
N GLN A 108 -1.81 8.14 -8.89
CA GLN A 108 -0.62 7.31 -9.01
C GLN A 108 -0.37 6.47 -7.76
N MET A 109 0.22 5.30 -7.98
CA MET A 109 0.69 4.41 -6.93
C MET A 109 2.12 3.97 -7.24
N ASN A 110 2.95 3.91 -6.20
CA ASN A 110 4.29 3.33 -6.30
C ASN A 110 4.48 2.33 -5.17
N GLY A 111 4.83 1.10 -5.53
CA GLY A 111 5.05 0.02 -4.58
C GLY A 111 6.40 -0.67 -4.76
N SER A 112 6.84 -1.31 -3.69
CA SER A 112 8.02 -2.17 -3.69
C SER A 112 7.81 -3.35 -2.78
N MET A 113 8.39 -4.49 -3.13
CA MET A 113 8.32 -5.71 -2.34
C MET A 113 9.64 -6.45 -2.44
N VAL A 114 10.12 -6.98 -1.32
CA VAL A 114 11.26 -7.88 -1.27
C VAL A 114 10.79 -9.20 -0.67
N MET A 115 10.97 -10.27 -1.42
CA MET A 115 10.74 -11.64 -0.98
C MET A 115 12.07 -12.31 -0.68
N GLU A 116 12.19 -12.91 0.50
CA GLU A 116 13.36 -13.68 0.91
C GLU A 116 13.02 -15.17 0.90
N THR A 117 13.75 -15.94 0.11
CA THR A 117 13.65 -17.40 0.00
C THR A 117 15.03 -18.02 -0.14
N GLN A 118 15.34 -19.05 0.65
CA GLN A 118 16.60 -19.81 0.59
C GLN A 118 17.88 -18.95 0.50
N GLY A 119 17.91 -17.80 1.19
CA GLY A 119 19.05 -16.87 1.18
C GLY A 119 19.12 -15.93 -0.03
N MET A 120 18.18 -16.02 -0.97
CA MET A 120 18.02 -15.11 -2.10
C MET A 120 16.97 -14.04 -1.80
N LYS A 121 17.21 -12.83 -2.28
CA LYS A 121 16.25 -11.71 -2.22
C LYS A 121 15.72 -11.40 -3.60
N ILE A 122 14.44 -11.62 -3.81
CA ILE A 122 13.73 -11.27 -5.03
C ILE A 122 13.09 -9.90 -4.82
N SER A 123 13.49 -8.91 -5.61
CA SER A 123 12.95 -7.56 -5.51
C SER A 123 11.89 -7.34 -6.58
N THR A 124 10.77 -6.73 -6.21
CA THR A 124 9.72 -6.37 -7.15
C THR A 124 9.35 -4.91 -6.96
N ARG A 125 9.20 -4.19 -8.07
CA ARG A 125 8.69 -2.82 -8.10
C ARG A 125 7.34 -2.82 -8.77
N MET A 126 6.46 -1.95 -8.29
CA MET A 126 5.10 -1.80 -8.81
C MET A 126 4.83 -0.33 -9.08
N LYS A 127 4.21 -0.05 -10.21
CA LYS A 127 3.63 1.26 -10.53
C LYS A 127 2.17 1.07 -10.87
N GLY A 128 1.34 2.02 -10.52
CA GLY A 128 -0.08 1.96 -10.84
C GLY A 128 -0.67 3.33 -11.13
N HIS A 129 -1.75 3.33 -11.91
CA HIS A 129 -2.54 4.51 -12.25
C HIS A 129 -4.03 4.23 -12.09
N TYR A 130 -4.76 5.18 -11.52
CA TYR A 130 -6.20 5.10 -11.36
C TYR A 130 -6.92 5.24 -12.70
N VAL A 131 -7.79 4.29 -13.04
CA VAL A 131 -8.49 4.29 -14.34
C VAL A 131 -10.01 4.47 -14.24
N GLY A 132 -10.58 4.44 -13.05
CA GLY A 132 -12.00 4.73 -12.83
C GLY A 132 -12.61 3.98 -11.66
N PRO A 133 -13.95 4.00 -11.51
CA PRO A 133 -14.63 3.17 -10.53
C PRO A 133 -14.40 1.67 -10.79
N CYS A 134 -14.44 0.85 -9.74
CA CYS A 134 -14.36 -0.60 -9.90
C CYS A 134 -15.49 -1.13 -10.79
N LYS A 135 -15.17 -2.14 -11.60
CA LYS A 135 -16.18 -2.85 -12.40
C LYS A 135 -17.07 -3.66 -11.44
N LYS A 136 -18.38 -3.64 -11.69
CA LYS A 136 -19.38 -4.42 -10.93
C LYS A 136 -19.36 -5.88 -11.35
#